data_AF-A0A6G1AC47-F1
#
_entry.id   AF-A0A6G1AC47-F1
#
_cell.length_a   1.000
_cell.length_b   1.000
_cell.length_c   1.000
_cell.angle_alpha   90.00
_cell.angle_beta   90.00
_cell.angle_gamma   90.00
#
_symmetry.space_group_name_H-M   'P 1'
#
loop_
_entity.id
_entity.type
_entity.pdbx_description
1 polymer ?
#
loop_
_entity_poly.entity_id
_entity_poly.type
_entity_poly.pdbx_seq_one_letter_code
_entity_poly.pdbx_strand_id
1 'polypeptide(L)'
;MASLSCSAVVCVICLEEPKYRCPACRVPYCSVGCFRKHKEQCNPKTRPMEKKRSAVTATSIKPAEDRDGDDSVADFLNSDEEEDRVPLQNLKNLGESAALRSLLLNPHLRQLMVSLDQGDNKAELMRACMQEPLFVEFADCCLRIVEPSQDEDS
;
A
#
# COMPACT_ATOMS: atom_id res chain seq x y z
N MET A 1 3.31 -35.08 -27.07
CA MET A 1 1.96 -34.58 -26.73
C MET A 1 1.73 -34.81 -25.25
N ALA A 2 0.91 -33.93 -24.63
CA ALA A 2 0.52 -33.85 -23.21
C ALA A 2 1.47 -33.07 -22.27
N SER A 3 1.49 -31.74 -22.44
CA SER A 3 1.75 -30.83 -21.32
C SER A 3 0.54 -30.89 -20.38
N LEU A 4 0.61 -31.74 -19.36
CA LEU A 4 -0.34 -31.77 -18.25
C LEU A 4 -0.09 -30.53 -17.38
N SER A 5 -0.80 -29.45 -17.70
CA SER A 5 -0.96 -28.31 -16.78
C SER A 5 -2.44 -28.13 -16.48
N CYS A 6 -3.07 -29.14 -15.90
CA CYS A 6 -4.32 -28.97 -15.16
C CYS A 6 -3.94 -28.52 -13.75
N SER A 7 -3.78 -27.21 -13.55
CA SER A 7 -3.75 -26.65 -12.20
C SER A 7 -5.14 -26.82 -11.59
N ALA A 8 -5.38 -27.97 -10.95
CA ALA A 8 -6.63 -28.26 -10.28
C ALA A 8 -6.83 -27.21 -9.17
N VAL A 9 -7.81 -26.32 -9.38
CA VAL A 9 -8.19 -25.33 -8.38
C VAL A 9 -9.09 -26.04 -7.39
N VAL A 10 -8.63 -26.19 -6.15
CA VAL A 10 -9.33 -26.89 -5.07
C VAL A 10 -9.72 -25.91 -3.96
N CYS A 11 -10.74 -26.22 -3.17
CA CYS A 11 -11.10 -25.42 -2.02
C CYS A 11 -9.94 -25.32 -1.03
N VAL A 12 -9.59 -24.10 -0.61
CA VAL A 12 -8.48 -23.86 0.32
C VAL A 12 -8.69 -24.45 1.73
N ILE A 13 -9.93 -24.82 2.07
CA ILE A 13 -10.29 -25.36 3.39
C ILE A 13 -10.51 -26.87 3.36
N CYS A 14 -11.26 -27.35 2.36
CA CYS A 14 -11.77 -28.73 2.30
C CYS A 14 -11.07 -29.58 1.22
N LEU A 15 -10.26 -28.96 0.35
CA LEU A 15 -9.62 -29.57 -0.83
C LEU A 15 -10.57 -30.22 -1.86
N GLU A 16 -11.88 -30.09 -1.69
CA GLU A 16 -12.89 -30.50 -2.67
C GLU A 16 -13.02 -29.49 -3.83
N GLU A 17 -13.84 -29.83 -4.83
CA GLU A 17 -14.15 -28.95 -5.94
C GLU A 17 -14.77 -27.61 -5.47
N PRO A 18 -14.16 -26.47 -5.81
CA PRO A 18 -14.62 -25.18 -5.36
C PRO A 18 -15.75 -24.68 -6.25
N LYS A 19 -16.81 -24.19 -5.63
CA LYS A 19 -17.97 -23.61 -6.32
C LYS A 19 -17.92 -22.08 -6.36
N TYR A 20 -17.15 -21.46 -5.47
CA TYR A 20 -17.13 -20.02 -5.27
C TYR A 20 -15.70 -19.51 -5.03
N ARG A 21 -15.52 -18.18 -5.10
CA ARG A 21 -14.23 -17.51 -4.82
C ARG A 21 -14.43 -16.34 -3.85
N CYS A 22 -13.46 -16.13 -2.96
CA CYS A 22 -13.50 -15.03 -2.01
C CYS A 22 -13.33 -13.68 -2.73
N PRO A 23 -14.15 -12.65 -2.47
CA PRO A 23 -13.99 -11.35 -3.13
C PRO A 23 -12.72 -10.60 -2.68
N ALA A 24 -12.24 -10.85 -1.46
CA ALA A 24 -11.11 -10.12 -0.87
C ALA A 24 -9.72 -10.63 -1.32
N CYS A 25 -9.56 -11.95 -1.50
CA CYS A 25 -8.26 -12.56 -1.84
C CYS A 25 -8.35 -13.55 -3.02
N ARG A 26 -9.52 -13.67 -3.65
CA ARG A 26 -9.81 -14.53 -4.82
C ARG A 26 -9.55 -16.03 -4.63
N VAL A 27 -9.30 -16.50 -3.40
CA VAL A 27 -9.08 -17.92 -3.14
C VAL A 27 -10.37 -18.74 -3.35
N PRO A 28 -10.26 -19.94 -3.93
CA PRO A 28 -11.38 -20.86 -4.17
C PRO A 28 -11.93 -21.50 -2.89
N TYR A 29 -13.26 -21.68 -2.80
CA TYR A 29 -13.91 -22.41 -1.70
C TYR A 29 -15.15 -23.20 -2.14
N CYS A 30 -15.49 -24.26 -1.39
CA CYS A 30 -16.57 -25.20 -1.70
C CYS A 30 -17.95 -24.76 -1.15
N SER A 31 -18.01 -24.14 0.04
CA SER A 31 -19.27 -23.78 0.72
C SER A 31 -19.18 -22.56 1.64
N VAL A 32 -20.32 -22.05 2.10
CA VAL A 32 -20.40 -20.94 3.09
C VAL A 32 -19.68 -21.29 4.39
N GLY A 33 -19.68 -22.57 4.80
CA GLY A 33 -18.92 -23.04 5.96
C GLY A 33 -17.41 -22.87 5.77
N CYS A 34 -16.90 -23.17 4.57
CA CYS A 34 -15.50 -22.92 4.23
C CYS A 34 -15.20 -21.43 4.11
N PHE A 35 -16.14 -20.62 3.61
CA PHE A 35 -15.97 -19.17 3.57
C PHE A 35 -15.80 -18.56 4.97
N ARG A 36 -16.59 -18.98 5.96
CA ARG A 36 -16.45 -18.47 7.35
C ARG A 36 -15.09 -18.82 7.95
N LYS A 37 -14.65 -20.07 7.81
CA LYS A 37 -13.31 -20.51 8.24
C LYS A 37 -12.19 -19.76 7.54
N HIS A 38 -12.35 -19.50 6.24
CA HIS A 38 -11.41 -18.70 5.48
C HIS A 38 -11.40 -17.23 5.92
N LYS A 39 -12.57 -16.63 6.21
CA LYS A 39 -12.72 -15.22 6.57
C LYS A 39 -11.89 -14.82 7.79
N GLU A 40 -11.76 -15.71 8.77
CA GLU A 40 -10.93 -15.50 9.98
C GLU A 40 -9.43 -15.36 9.64
N GLN A 41 -8.96 -16.05 8.59
CA GLN A 41 -7.58 -16.04 8.14
C GLN A 41 -7.40 -15.31 6.78
N CYS A 42 -8.42 -14.57 6.34
CA CYS A 42 -8.44 -13.96 5.03
C CYS A 42 -7.57 -12.71 5.02
N ASN A 43 -6.40 -12.80 4.38
CA ASN A 43 -5.54 -11.64 4.16
C ASN A 43 -5.76 -11.08 2.73
N PRO A 44 -6.33 -9.87 2.58
CA PRO A 44 -6.58 -9.26 1.26
C PRO A 44 -5.29 -8.88 0.50
N LYS A 45 -4.10 -9.01 1.09
CA LYS A 45 -2.81 -8.60 0.50
C LYS A 45 -2.19 -9.55 -0.54
N THR A 46 -2.96 -10.45 -1.15
CA THR A 46 -2.44 -11.28 -2.25
C THR A 46 -3.17 -10.95 -3.54
N ARG A 47 -2.66 -9.94 -4.26
CA ARG A 47 -2.85 -9.85 -5.71
C ARG A 47 -1.87 -10.83 -6.35
N PRO A 48 -2.31 -11.90 -7.04
CA PRO A 48 -1.47 -12.52 -8.05
C PRO A 48 -1.34 -11.50 -9.19
N MET A 49 -0.22 -10.78 -9.22
CA MET A 49 0.17 -9.98 -10.37
C MET A 49 0.47 -10.97 -11.50
N GLU A 50 -0.53 -11.25 -12.33
CA GLU A 50 -0.34 -11.99 -13.58
C GLU A 50 0.52 -11.14 -14.52
N LYS A 51 1.83 -11.41 -14.51
CA LYS A 51 2.75 -10.97 -15.54
C LYS A 51 2.35 -11.58 -16.87
N LYS A 52 1.76 -10.82 -17.79
CA LYS A 52 1.86 -11.08 -19.24
C LYS A 52 1.96 -9.79 -20.07
N ARG A 53 3.22 -9.44 -20.35
CA ARG A 53 3.80 -9.03 -21.64
C ARG A 53 3.28 -7.78 -22.35
N SER A 54 4.14 -6.77 -22.38
CA SER A 54 4.22 -5.72 -23.39
C SER A 54 4.36 -6.30 -24.81
N ALA A 55 3.55 -5.82 -25.75
CA ALA A 55 3.95 -5.54 -27.12
C ALA A 55 2.93 -4.58 -27.75
N VAL A 56 3.43 -3.41 -28.14
CA VAL A 56 2.77 -2.31 -28.83
C VAL A 56 2.34 -2.75 -30.24
N THR A 57 1.16 -2.33 -30.71
CA THR A 57 0.95 -1.65 -32.02
C THR A 57 -0.49 -1.20 -32.22
N ALA A 58 -0.64 0.13 -32.33
CA ALA A 58 -1.62 0.97 -33.03
C ALA A 58 -2.78 0.31 -33.83
N THR A 59 -3.99 0.89 -33.72
CA THR A 59 -4.64 1.75 -34.76
C THR A 59 -6.18 1.79 -34.63
N SER A 60 -6.71 3.01 -34.46
CA SER A 60 -7.92 3.59 -35.08
C SER A 60 -9.37 3.36 -34.56
N ILE A 61 -9.89 4.42 -33.92
CA ILE A 61 -11.17 5.17 -34.12
C ILE A 61 -12.52 4.41 -34.17
N LYS A 62 -13.44 4.64 -33.20
CA LYS A 62 -14.60 5.58 -33.26
C LYS A 62 -15.58 5.48 -32.07
N PRO A 63 -16.30 6.57 -31.75
CA PRO A 63 -17.16 6.74 -30.57
C PRO A 63 -18.64 6.44 -30.84
N ALA A 64 -19.39 6.06 -29.81
CA ALA A 64 -20.84 6.26 -29.75
C ALA A 64 -21.32 6.17 -28.29
N GLU A 65 -22.12 7.16 -27.93
CA GLU A 65 -22.71 7.47 -26.64
C GLU A 65 -23.85 6.48 -26.31
N ASP A 66 -24.12 6.30 -25.02
CA ASP A 66 -25.44 6.45 -24.36
C ASP A 66 -25.52 5.48 -23.16
N ARG A 67 -25.46 6.04 -21.94
CA ARG A 67 -26.45 5.82 -20.86
C ARG A 67 -25.99 6.44 -19.54
N ASP A 68 -26.64 7.56 -19.26
CA ASP A 68 -27.10 8.09 -17.99
C ASP A 68 -26.88 7.22 -16.73
N GLY A 69 -26.32 7.86 -15.70
CA GLY A 69 -26.62 7.53 -14.31
C GLY A 69 -25.67 6.56 -13.62
N ASP A 70 -24.48 7.03 -13.25
CA ASP A 70 -23.95 6.70 -11.92
C ASP A 70 -23.06 7.85 -11.45
N ASP A 71 -23.58 8.54 -10.44
CA ASP A 71 -22.91 9.49 -9.58
C ASP A 71 -21.51 8.97 -9.23
N SER A 72 -20.48 9.59 -9.80
CA SER A 72 -19.08 9.19 -9.61
C SER A 72 -18.65 9.57 -8.19
N VAL A 73 -19.12 8.80 -7.20
CA VAL A 73 -18.68 8.85 -5.80
C VAL A 73 -17.25 8.33 -5.61
N ALA A 74 -16.55 7.98 -6.69
CA ALA A 74 -15.18 7.46 -6.66
C ALA A 74 -14.12 8.51 -6.28
N ASP A 75 -14.48 9.80 -6.24
CA ASP A 75 -13.58 10.88 -5.85
C ASP A 75 -13.52 11.11 -4.33
N PHE A 76 -14.52 10.62 -3.58
CA PHE A 76 -14.62 10.85 -2.12
C PHE A 76 -13.73 9.95 -1.25
N LEU A 77 -13.06 8.95 -1.83
CA LEU A 77 -12.28 7.96 -1.05
C LEU A 77 -10.77 8.02 -1.29
N ASN A 78 -10.27 8.90 -2.17
CA ASN A 78 -8.83 9.08 -2.40
C ASN A 78 -8.31 10.46 -1.93
N SER A 79 -9.17 11.34 -1.42
CA SER A 79 -8.77 12.71 -1.11
C SER A 79 -7.90 12.82 0.16
N ASP A 80 -8.19 12.04 1.21
CA ASP A 80 -7.42 12.07 2.47
C ASP A 80 -5.99 11.54 2.30
N GLU A 81 -5.78 10.49 1.48
CA GLU A 81 -4.46 9.84 1.36
C GLU A 81 -3.44 10.65 0.53
N GLU A 82 -3.90 11.60 -0.28
CA GLU A 82 -3.03 12.52 -1.02
C GLU A 82 -2.66 13.76 -0.18
N GLU A 83 -3.49 14.14 0.80
CA GLU A 83 -3.26 15.31 1.66
C GLU A 83 -2.15 15.07 2.70
N ASP A 84 -2.08 13.86 3.26
CA ASP A 84 -1.01 13.45 4.19
C ASP A 84 0.35 13.24 3.51
N ARG A 85 0.41 13.33 2.18
CA ARG A 85 1.61 13.02 1.41
C ARG A 85 2.50 14.25 1.23
N VAL A 86 3.70 14.20 1.82
CA VAL A 86 4.68 15.28 1.68
C VAL A 86 5.14 15.44 0.21
N PRO A 87 5.05 16.65 -0.38
CA PRO A 87 5.48 16.88 -1.77
C PRO A 87 7.00 16.78 -1.92
N LEU A 88 7.45 16.39 -3.11
CA LEU A 88 8.87 16.18 -3.42
C LEU A 88 9.75 17.42 -3.19
N GLN A 89 9.19 18.63 -3.30
CA GLN A 89 9.91 19.86 -3.01
C GLN A 89 10.26 19.97 -1.53
N ASN A 90 9.31 19.71 -0.63
CA ASN A 90 9.53 19.73 0.82
C ASN A 90 10.51 18.62 1.25
N LEU A 91 10.47 17.47 0.58
CA LEU A 91 11.44 16.39 0.82
C LEU A 91 12.89 16.79 0.46
N LYS A 92 13.10 17.66 -0.54
CA LYS A 92 14.45 18.16 -0.86
C LYS A 92 14.98 19.08 0.24
N ASN A 93 14.11 19.90 0.83
CA ASN A 93 14.45 20.81 1.92
C ASN A 93 14.97 20.05 3.16
N LEU A 94 14.46 18.83 3.42
CA LEU A 94 14.99 17.94 4.46
C LEU A 94 16.50 17.65 4.26
N GLY A 95 16.94 17.49 3.01
CA GLY A 95 18.34 17.19 2.67
C GLY A 95 19.29 18.38 2.80
N GLU A 96 18.76 19.61 2.76
CA GLU A 96 19.51 20.86 2.89
C GLU A 96 19.66 21.29 4.36
N SER A 97 18.80 20.80 5.26
CA SER A 97 18.87 21.08 6.69
C SER A 97 20.11 20.47 7.35
N ALA A 98 21.03 21.32 7.80
CA ALA A 98 22.24 20.90 8.52
C ALA A 98 21.91 20.18 9.84
N ALA A 99 20.85 20.60 10.54
CA ALA A 99 20.39 19.96 11.77
C ALA A 99 19.98 18.51 11.50
N LEU A 100 19.12 18.28 10.50
CA LEU A 100 18.64 16.95 10.13
C LEU A 100 19.78 16.04 9.66
N ARG A 101 20.73 16.59 8.88
CA ARG A 101 21.95 15.88 8.47
C ARG A 101 22.83 15.47 9.65
N SER A 102 22.90 16.29 10.70
CA SER A 102 23.67 15.97 11.91
C SER A 102 23.04 14.81 12.69
N LEU A 103 21.70 14.78 12.82
CA LEU A 103 20.99 13.65 13.43
C LEU A 103 21.20 12.36 12.62
N LEU A 104 21.20 12.44 11.29
CA LEU A 104 21.48 11.33 10.39
C LEU A 104 22.94 10.82 10.43
N LEU A 105 23.88 11.48 11.11
CA LEU A 105 25.22 10.90 11.32
C LEU A 105 25.18 9.68 12.24
N ASN A 106 24.13 9.56 13.06
CA ASN A 106 23.96 8.45 13.99
C ASN A 106 23.62 7.15 13.24
N PRO A 107 24.43 6.08 13.37
CA PRO A 107 24.19 4.83 12.66
C PRO A 107 22.91 4.11 13.13
N HIS A 108 22.57 4.23 14.42
CA HIS A 108 21.35 3.66 15.00
C HIS A 108 20.08 4.21 14.35
N LEU A 109 20.05 5.52 14.11
CA LEU A 109 18.92 6.20 13.50
C LEU A 109 18.72 5.75 12.05
N ARG A 110 19.81 5.59 11.29
CA ARG A 110 19.73 5.02 9.93
C ARG A 110 19.19 3.59 9.95
N GLN A 111 19.62 2.78 10.91
CA GLN A 111 19.15 1.41 11.06
C GLN A 111 17.65 1.35 11.38
N LEU A 112 17.17 2.24 12.27
CA LEU A 112 15.74 2.39 12.56
C LEU A 112 14.94 2.74 11.30
N MET A 113 15.40 3.73 10.52
CA MET A 113 14.75 4.13 9.27
C MET A 113 14.71 2.99 8.23
N VAL A 114 15.82 2.27 8.04
CA VAL A 114 15.87 1.13 7.11
C VAL A 114 14.96 0.00 7.57
N SER A 115 14.91 -0.27 8.87
CA SER A 115 14.06 -1.32 9.45
C SER A 115 12.57 -0.97 9.32
N LEU A 116 12.21 0.30 9.48
CA LEU A 116 10.85 0.81 9.24
C LEU A 116 10.42 0.67 7.77
N ASP A 117 11.31 1.00 6.83
CA ASP A 117 11.01 0.97 5.41
C ASP A 117 10.83 -0.46 4.88
N GLN A 118 11.70 -1.37 5.32
CA GLN A 118 11.73 -2.77 4.88
C GLN A 118 10.77 -3.68 5.67
N GLY A 119 10.29 -3.24 6.83
CA GLY A 119 9.51 -4.08 7.74
C GLY A 119 8.09 -4.37 7.27
N ASP A 120 7.62 -5.60 7.55
CA ASP A 120 6.28 -6.05 7.18
C ASP A 120 5.17 -5.37 8.00
N ASN A 121 5.42 -5.13 9.30
CA ASN A 121 4.47 -4.53 10.23
C ASN A 121 4.81 -3.07 10.55
N LYS A 122 4.53 -2.16 9.61
CA LYS A 122 4.81 -0.73 9.72
C LYS A 122 4.17 -0.07 10.96
N ALA A 123 2.96 -0.49 11.34
CA ALA A 123 2.25 0.10 12.48
C ALA A 123 2.92 -0.23 13.83
N GLU A 124 3.39 -1.47 13.99
CA GLU A 124 4.13 -1.88 15.19
C GLU A 124 5.53 -1.27 15.23
N LEU A 125 6.24 -1.28 14.10
CA LEU A 125 7.57 -0.67 14.01
C LEU A 125 7.51 0.83 14.24
N MET A 126 6.49 1.53 13.71
CA MET A 126 6.32 2.96 13.96
C MET A 126 6.12 3.23 15.46
N ARG A 127 5.31 2.43 16.15
CA ARG A 127 5.13 2.54 17.60
C ARG A 127 6.42 2.29 18.38
N ALA A 128 7.23 1.33 17.96
CA ALA A 128 8.53 1.05 18.58
C ALA A 128 9.53 2.19 18.34
N CYS A 129 9.60 2.72 17.11
CA CYS A 129 10.50 3.82 16.78
C CYS A 129 10.11 5.10 17.50
N MET A 130 8.82 5.36 17.71
CA MET A 130 8.36 6.52 18.49
C MET A 130 8.70 6.43 19.99
N GLN A 131 9.16 5.28 20.50
CA GLN A 131 9.70 5.18 21.86
C GLN A 131 11.17 5.61 21.95
N GLU A 132 11.88 5.65 20.82
CA GLU A 132 13.29 6.03 20.76
C GLU A 132 13.43 7.56 20.71
N PRO A 133 14.07 8.21 21.69
CA PRO A 133 14.14 9.67 21.75
C PRO A 133 14.84 10.27 20.52
N LEU A 134 15.84 9.57 19.98
CA LEU A 134 16.54 9.98 18.76
C LEU A 134 15.63 10.02 17.53
N PHE A 135 14.67 9.09 17.43
CA PHE A 135 13.74 9.05 16.31
C PHE A 135 12.66 10.12 16.47
N VAL A 136 12.22 10.39 17.70
CA VAL A 136 11.29 11.49 18.00
C VAL A 136 11.91 12.84 17.63
N GLU A 137 13.15 13.11 18.03
CA GLU A 137 13.86 14.34 17.64
C GLU A 137 13.99 14.47 16.11
N PHE A 138 14.26 13.36 15.42
CA PHE A 138 14.31 13.35 13.96
C PHE A 138 12.96 13.64 13.32
N ALA A 139 11.89 13.01 13.80
CA ALA A 139 10.53 13.23 13.32
C ALA A 139 10.12 14.70 13.52
N ASP A 140 10.36 15.26 14.71
CA ASP A 140 10.08 16.67 15.01
C ASP A 140 10.85 17.62 14.08
N CYS A 141 12.13 17.31 13.83
CA CYS A 141 12.94 18.09 12.90
C CYS A 141 12.42 18.00 11.45
N CYS A 142 11.91 16.84 11.03
CA CYS A 142 11.30 16.68 9.72
C CYS A 142 10.00 17.47 9.62
N LEU A 143 9.11 17.33 10.60
CA LEU A 143 7.81 18.01 10.67
C LEU A 143 7.97 19.52 10.59
N ARG A 144 8.91 20.10 11.35
CA ARG A 144 9.21 21.55 11.30
C ARG A 144 9.63 22.07 9.91
N ILE A 145 10.20 21.20 9.07
CA ILE A 145 10.65 21.56 7.71
C ILE A 145 9.51 21.38 6.69
N VAL A 146 8.69 20.33 6.85
CA VAL A 146 7.62 20.01 5.88
C VAL A 146 6.32 20.75 6.18
N GLU A 147 6.08 21.06 7.44
CA GLU A 147 5.01 21.89 7.99
C GLU A 147 5.68 23.11 8.66
N PRO A 148 6.14 24.10 7.88
CA PRO A 148 6.47 25.38 8.48
C PRO A 148 5.18 25.90 9.09
N SER A 149 5.11 25.91 10.43
CA SER A 149 4.02 26.56 11.16
C SER A 149 3.82 27.92 10.52
N GLN A 150 2.60 28.19 10.07
CA GLN A 150 2.17 29.58 9.95
C GLN A 150 2.11 30.09 11.39
N ASP A 151 3.27 30.47 11.92
CA ASP A 151 3.34 31.26 13.13
C ASP A 151 2.57 32.54 12.81
N GLU A 152 1.32 32.54 13.28
CA GLU A 152 0.45 33.66 13.60
C GLU A 152 1.18 35.01 13.47
N ASP A 153 1.05 35.68 12.32
CA ASP A 153 1.18 37.13 12.24
C ASP A 153 0.02 37.74 13.07
N SER A 154 0.17 37.82 14.40
CA SER A 154 -0.62 38.72 15.29
C SER A 154 0.03 38.93 16.66
#